data_AF-A0A2E4T4U2-F1
#
_entry.id   AF-A0A2E4T4U2-F1
#
_cell.length_a   1.000
_cell.length_b   1.000
_cell.length_c   1.000
_cell.angle_alpha   90.00
_cell.angle_beta   90.00
_cell.angle_gamma   90.00
#
_symmetry.space_group_name_H-M   'P 1'
#
loop_
_entity.id
_entity.type
_entity.pdbx_description
1 polymer ?
#
loop_
_entity_poly.entity_id
_entity_poly.type
_entity_poly.pdbx_seq_one_letter_code
_entity_poly.pdbx_strand_id
1 'polypeptide(L)'
;MGDNDELDDLPLPPLPPGISMPPPPPPPPLAESSIEDDEDHDDTEENVDTIDDSLSSDFKSQWESRKANDPTLSDSKDSMYGHIDRIATGEVGTLLDRFSDRFGSELDREIIVLRKKQQQEIRAVKPTVELISAPESDDEYEEEVSDAIGSSDEFSQFFDVVNNLLGDMPEDFIQRFLASDSFKLFESVGANPDAADEDTRAEFFSMINAELGELPEDKINKFVESPGFELFTKMGELYGG
;
A
#
# COMPACT_ATOMS: atom_id res chain seq x y z
N MET A 1 -0.54 36.18 -6.74
CA MET A 1 0.52 35.72 -7.65
C MET A 1 1.74 35.50 -6.80
N GLY A 2 2.30 34.32 -6.57
CA GLY A 2 2.17 33.03 -7.23
C GLY A 2 3.51 32.32 -7.07
N ASP A 3 3.79 31.78 -5.89
CA ASP A 3 5.06 31.10 -5.55
C ASP A 3 4.94 29.60 -5.85
N ASN A 4 4.71 29.24 -7.12
CA ASN A 4 4.51 27.84 -7.54
C ASN A 4 5.39 27.41 -8.74
N ASP A 5 6.44 28.16 -9.07
CA ASP A 5 7.27 27.91 -10.26
C ASP A 5 8.66 27.28 -9.96
N GLU A 6 8.93 26.84 -8.72
CA GLU A 6 10.28 26.32 -8.34
C GLU A 6 10.35 24.79 -8.15
N LEU A 7 9.32 24.03 -8.54
CA LEU A 7 9.32 22.55 -8.47
C LEU A 7 9.52 21.86 -9.83
N ASP A 8 9.54 22.60 -10.94
CA ASP A 8 9.63 22.06 -12.30
C ASP A 8 11.08 21.89 -12.83
N ASP A 9 12.10 22.36 -12.08
CA ASP A 9 13.51 22.35 -12.54
C ASP A 9 14.41 21.34 -11.81
N LEU A 10 13.81 20.29 -11.23
CA LEU A 10 14.57 19.15 -10.69
C LEU A 10 14.86 18.13 -11.82
N PRO A 11 16.11 17.68 -12.00
CA PRO A 11 16.41 16.67 -13.01
C PRO A 11 15.70 15.36 -12.66
N LEU A 12 14.89 14.86 -13.59
CA LEU A 12 14.20 13.57 -13.45
C LEU A 12 15.23 12.45 -13.19
N PRO A 13 14.96 11.54 -12.24
CA PRO A 13 15.86 10.42 -11.97
C PRO A 13 15.99 9.52 -13.21
N PRO A 14 17.15 8.87 -13.41
CA PRO A 14 17.36 8.00 -14.56
C PRO A 14 16.36 6.84 -14.53
N LEU A 15 15.72 6.58 -15.67
CA LEU A 15 14.80 5.47 -15.84
C LEU A 15 15.52 4.14 -15.54
N PRO A 16 14.84 3.18 -14.88
CA PRO A 16 15.42 1.89 -14.55
C PRO A 16 15.83 1.15 -15.84
N PRO A 17 17.05 0.57 -15.88
CA PRO A 17 17.53 -0.12 -17.06
C PRO A 17 16.69 -1.38 -17.32
N GLY A 18 16.09 -1.50 -18.51
CA GLY A 18 15.50 -2.75 -18.99
C GLY A 18 14.08 -2.68 -19.59
N ILE A 19 13.37 -1.55 -19.45
CA ILE A 19 12.05 -1.36 -20.11
C ILE A 19 12.19 -0.52 -21.38
N SER A 20 12.45 -1.18 -22.51
CA SER A 20 12.29 -0.54 -23.82
C SER A 20 10.79 -0.48 -24.13
N MET A 21 10.12 0.61 -23.76
CA MET A 21 8.76 0.87 -24.22
C MET A 21 8.80 1.17 -25.72
N PRO A 22 8.05 0.45 -26.57
CA PRO A 22 7.92 0.84 -27.97
C PRO A 22 7.30 2.24 -28.05
N PRO A 23 7.70 3.09 -29.01
CA PRO A 23 7.12 4.42 -29.15
C PRO A 23 5.60 4.31 -29.35
N PRO A 24 4.80 5.18 -28.73
CA PRO A 24 3.36 5.19 -28.94
C PRO A 24 3.06 5.41 -30.44
N PRO A 25 2.06 4.72 -31.00
CA PRO A 25 1.67 4.93 -32.39
C PRO A 25 1.23 6.39 -32.58
N PRO A 26 1.51 6.99 -33.77
CA PRO A 26 1.07 8.35 -34.06
C PRO A 26 -0.46 8.46 -33.98
N PRO A 27 -1.00 9.58 -33.47
CA PRO A 27 -2.44 9.80 -33.42
C PRO A 27 -3.00 9.78 -34.86
N PRO A 28 -4.18 9.18 -35.08
CA PRO A 28 -4.85 9.26 -36.38
C PRO A 28 -5.12 10.73 -36.72
N PRO A 29 -5.02 11.13 -38.01
CA PRO A 29 -5.34 12.48 -38.42
C PRO A 29 -6.77 12.79 -38.02
N LEU A 30 -6.95 13.85 -37.21
CA LEU A 30 -8.25 14.45 -36.99
C LEU A 30 -8.75 14.92 -38.35
N ALA A 31 -9.73 14.21 -38.90
CA ALA A 31 -10.49 14.74 -40.02
C ALA A 31 -11.20 15.99 -39.49
N GLU A 32 -10.68 17.16 -39.84
CA GLU A 32 -11.44 18.40 -39.77
C GLU A 32 -12.68 18.20 -40.65
N SER A 33 -13.79 17.87 -40.01
CA SER A 33 -15.11 18.04 -40.61
C SER A 33 -15.29 19.53 -40.84
N SER A 34 -14.84 19.99 -42.01
CA SER A 34 -15.29 21.25 -42.58
C SER A 34 -16.78 21.11 -42.82
N ILE A 35 -17.56 21.70 -41.91
CA ILE A 35 -18.97 21.96 -42.13
C ILE A 35 -19.00 23.09 -43.15
N GLU A 36 -19.05 22.72 -44.43
CA GLU A 36 -19.42 23.63 -45.51
C GLU A 36 -20.91 23.46 -45.75
N ASP A 37 -21.60 24.54 -45.39
CA ASP A 37 -22.97 24.89 -45.72
C ASP A 37 -23.08 25.04 -47.25
N ASP A 38 -23.87 24.21 -47.91
CA ASP A 38 -24.38 24.53 -49.24
C ASP A 38 -25.73 23.83 -49.47
N GLU A 39 -26.68 24.64 -49.91
CA GLU A 39 -28.09 24.34 -50.13
C GLU A 39 -28.35 23.39 -51.31
N ASP A 40 -29.50 22.70 -51.23
CA ASP A 40 -30.37 22.22 -52.32
C ASP A 40 -29.84 21.24 -53.41
N HIS A 41 -30.32 19.98 -53.37
CA HIS A 41 -30.98 19.38 -54.54
C HIS A 41 -31.78 18.08 -54.24
N ASP A 42 -33.11 18.23 -54.27
CA ASP A 42 -34.20 17.43 -54.86
C ASP A 42 -34.04 15.92 -55.25
N ASP A 43 -35.10 15.18 -54.86
CA ASP A 43 -35.65 13.85 -55.22
C ASP A 43 -35.02 12.96 -56.32
N THR A 44 -34.81 11.66 -56.00
CA THR A 44 -35.18 10.52 -56.89
C THR A 44 -35.29 9.18 -56.14
N GLU A 45 -36.49 8.59 -56.10
CA GLU A 45 -36.74 7.17 -55.77
C GLU A 45 -36.62 6.28 -57.02
N GLU A 46 -35.99 5.10 -56.89
CA GLU A 46 -36.20 3.82 -57.61
C GLU A 46 -35.04 2.86 -57.22
N ASN A 47 -35.11 1.54 -57.05
CA ASN A 47 -36.12 0.49 -57.27
C ASN A 47 -35.66 -0.76 -56.47
N VAL A 48 -36.58 -1.64 -56.09
CA VAL A 48 -36.31 -2.92 -55.39
C VAL A 48 -36.05 -4.01 -56.42
N ASP A 49 -34.93 -4.75 -56.34
CA ASP A 49 -34.93 -6.12 -56.87
C ASP A 49 -34.03 -7.11 -56.09
N THR A 50 -34.59 -8.30 -56.03
CA THR A 50 -34.26 -9.60 -55.44
C THR A 50 -32.78 -9.95 -55.19
N ILE A 51 -32.50 -10.40 -53.96
CA ILE A 51 -31.33 -11.25 -53.66
C ILE A 51 -31.85 -12.66 -53.31
N ASP A 52 -31.44 -13.59 -54.16
CA ASP A 52 -31.72 -15.02 -54.20
C ASP A 52 -31.37 -15.78 -52.89
N ASP A 53 -32.33 -16.60 -52.41
CA ASP A 53 -32.29 -17.36 -51.15
C ASP A 53 -31.40 -18.63 -51.21
N SER A 54 -30.57 -18.77 -52.25
CA SER A 54 -29.74 -19.96 -52.49
C SER A 54 -28.40 -20.00 -51.72
N LEU A 55 -27.99 -18.93 -51.04
CA LEU A 55 -26.69 -18.84 -50.34
C LEU A 55 -26.80 -18.88 -48.79
N SER A 56 -28.01 -19.05 -48.25
CA SER A 56 -28.28 -18.95 -46.81
C SER A 56 -27.53 -19.98 -45.95
N SER A 57 -27.12 -21.12 -46.53
CA SER A 57 -26.34 -22.14 -45.82
C SER A 57 -24.83 -21.91 -45.83
N ASP A 58 -24.26 -21.15 -46.78
CA ASP A 58 -22.81 -21.05 -46.95
C ASP A 58 -22.18 -20.12 -45.91
N PHE A 59 -22.79 -18.96 -45.65
CA PHE A 59 -22.31 -18.04 -44.62
C PHE A 59 -22.46 -18.62 -43.20
N LYS A 60 -23.54 -19.34 -42.93
CA LYS A 60 -23.79 -19.94 -41.62
C LYS A 60 -22.83 -21.10 -41.35
N SER A 61 -22.58 -21.95 -42.33
CA SER A 61 -21.60 -23.05 -42.20
C SER A 61 -20.16 -22.55 -42.16
N GLN A 62 -19.80 -21.50 -42.91
CA GLN A 62 -18.49 -20.87 -42.79
C GLN A 62 -18.31 -20.20 -41.42
N TRP A 63 -19.36 -19.58 -40.89
CA TRP A 63 -19.35 -18.98 -39.56
C TRP A 63 -19.25 -20.03 -38.44
N GLU A 64 -20.00 -21.13 -38.54
CA GLU A 64 -19.91 -22.27 -37.62
C GLU A 64 -18.52 -22.94 -37.68
N SER A 65 -17.94 -23.05 -38.87
CA SER A 65 -16.58 -23.58 -39.06
C SER A 65 -15.53 -22.66 -38.45
N ARG A 66 -15.68 -21.33 -38.56
CA ARG A 66 -14.81 -20.35 -37.91
C ARG A 66 -14.98 -20.40 -36.38
N LYS A 67 -16.21 -20.55 -35.88
CA LYS A 67 -16.50 -20.70 -34.45
C LYS A 67 -15.90 -21.98 -33.85
N ALA A 68 -15.93 -23.09 -34.58
CA ALA A 68 -15.35 -24.35 -34.12
C ALA A 68 -13.81 -24.31 -34.08
N ASN A 69 -13.18 -23.49 -34.93
CA ASN A 69 -11.72 -23.34 -34.97
C ASN A 69 -11.20 -22.21 -34.07
N ASP A 70 -12.05 -21.25 -33.70
CA ASP A 70 -11.70 -20.15 -32.81
C ASP A 70 -12.74 -20.03 -31.67
N PRO A 71 -12.47 -20.66 -30.51
CA PRO A 71 -13.38 -20.65 -29.37
C PRO A 71 -13.58 -19.24 -28.77
N THR A 72 -12.69 -18.27 -29.05
CA THR A 72 -12.79 -16.90 -28.52
C THR A 72 -13.87 -16.06 -29.22
N LEU A 73 -14.26 -16.44 -30.45
CA LEU A 73 -15.32 -15.79 -31.21
C LEU A 73 -16.73 -16.08 -30.65
N SER A 74 -16.90 -17.17 -29.89
CA SER A 74 -18.18 -17.51 -29.28
C SER A 74 -18.55 -16.53 -28.15
N ASP A 75 -17.59 -16.23 -27.28
CA ASP A 75 -17.75 -15.24 -26.21
C ASP A 75 -17.98 -13.83 -26.75
N SER A 76 -17.28 -13.46 -27.82
CA SER A 76 -17.44 -12.16 -28.46
C SER A 76 -18.86 -11.96 -29.02
N LYS A 77 -19.43 -12.99 -29.66
CA LYS A 77 -20.81 -12.91 -30.17
C LYS A 77 -21.83 -12.86 -29.04
N ASP A 78 -21.75 -13.76 -28.07
CA ASP A 78 -22.73 -13.80 -26.97
C ASP A 78 -22.74 -12.48 -26.17
N SER A 79 -21.54 -11.91 -25.95
CA SER A 79 -21.35 -10.57 -25.37
C SER A 79 -21.99 -9.45 -26.22
N MET A 80 -21.76 -9.44 -27.54
CA MET A 80 -22.30 -8.43 -28.45
C MET A 80 -23.83 -8.49 -28.53
N TYR A 81 -24.42 -9.68 -28.66
CA TYR A 81 -25.88 -9.82 -28.75
C TYR A 81 -26.57 -9.53 -27.40
N GLY A 82 -25.97 -9.93 -26.27
CA GLY A 82 -26.46 -9.53 -24.95
C GLY A 82 -26.41 -8.02 -24.74
N HIS A 83 -25.35 -7.35 -25.23
CA HIS A 83 -25.23 -5.90 -25.13
C HIS A 83 -26.31 -5.16 -25.95
N ILE A 84 -26.60 -5.64 -27.16
CA ILE A 84 -27.59 -5.04 -28.06
C ILE A 84 -29.02 -5.20 -27.51
N ASP A 85 -29.35 -6.37 -26.96
CA ASP A 85 -30.68 -6.63 -26.38
C ASP A 85 -30.95 -5.77 -25.13
N ARG A 86 -29.91 -5.54 -24.32
CA ARG A 86 -29.96 -4.62 -23.16
C ARG A 86 -30.16 -3.15 -23.55
N ILE A 87 -29.56 -2.71 -24.65
CA ILE A 87 -29.77 -1.36 -25.20
C ILE A 87 -31.21 -1.23 -25.73
N ALA A 88 -31.72 -2.27 -26.41
CA ALA A 88 -33.07 -2.28 -26.97
C ALA A 88 -34.17 -2.30 -25.89
N THR A 89 -33.94 -2.99 -24.78
CA THR A 89 -34.89 -3.08 -23.66
C THR A 89 -34.77 -1.92 -22.66
N GLY A 90 -33.73 -1.09 -22.78
CA GLY A 90 -33.48 0.05 -21.87
C GLY A 90 -33.00 -0.35 -20.48
N GLU A 91 -32.81 -1.65 -20.23
CA GLU A 91 -32.31 -2.18 -18.97
C GLU A 91 -30.77 -2.19 -18.99
N VAL A 92 -30.20 -1.08 -18.54
CA VAL A 92 -28.76 -1.00 -18.27
C VAL A 92 -28.47 -1.92 -17.09
N GLY A 93 -28.08 -3.16 -17.37
CA GLY A 93 -27.71 -4.16 -16.36
C GLY A 93 -26.69 -3.62 -15.35
N THR A 94 -26.44 -4.39 -14.29
CA THR A 94 -25.54 -3.95 -13.21
C THR A 94 -24.16 -3.56 -13.74
N LEU A 95 -23.49 -2.62 -13.07
CA LEU A 95 -22.14 -2.18 -13.43
C LEU A 95 -21.17 -3.36 -13.63
N LEU A 96 -21.35 -4.46 -12.88
CA LEU A 96 -20.55 -5.68 -12.98
C LEU A 96 -20.61 -6.35 -14.36
N ASP A 97 -21.78 -6.34 -15.00
CA ASP A 97 -22.04 -6.94 -16.32
C ASP A 97 -21.40 -6.10 -17.44
N ARG A 98 -21.45 -4.76 -17.32
CA ARG A 98 -20.83 -3.82 -18.27
C ARG A 98 -19.31 -3.82 -18.20
N PHE A 99 -18.72 -4.18 -17.05
CA PHE A 99 -17.27 -4.24 -16.88
C PHE A 99 -16.68 -5.64 -16.99
N SER A 100 -17.48 -6.69 -17.18
CA SER A 100 -16.93 -8.05 -17.33
C SER A 100 -16.01 -8.21 -18.55
N ASP A 101 -16.05 -7.27 -19.49
CA ASP A 101 -15.20 -7.22 -20.71
C ASP A 101 -13.95 -6.33 -20.52
N ARG A 102 -13.91 -5.51 -19.47
CA ARG A 102 -12.78 -4.60 -19.15
C ARG A 102 -11.93 -5.06 -17.98
N PHE A 103 -12.51 -5.85 -17.08
CA PHE A 103 -11.75 -6.63 -16.12
C PHE A 103 -11.41 -7.95 -16.81
N GLY A 104 -10.13 -8.37 -16.73
CA GLY A 104 -9.60 -9.52 -17.44
C GLY A 104 -10.49 -10.76 -17.38
N SER A 105 -10.27 -11.69 -18.32
CA SER A 105 -11.05 -12.92 -18.49
C SER A 105 -11.33 -13.60 -17.14
N GLU A 106 -12.36 -14.44 -17.07
CA GLU A 106 -12.67 -15.20 -15.85
C GLU A 106 -11.44 -15.89 -15.23
N LEU A 107 -10.47 -16.27 -16.07
CA LEU A 107 -9.16 -16.75 -15.68
C LEU A 107 -8.35 -15.75 -14.83
N ASP A 108 -8.31 -14.46 -15.18
CA ASP A 108 -7.64 -13.43 -14.37
C ASP A 108 -8.33 -13.25 -13.01
N ARG A 109 -9.66 -13.38 -12.96
CA ARG A 109 -10.40 -13.37 -11.68
C ARG A 109 -10.03 -14.58 -10.83
N GLU A 110 -9.96 -15.76 -11.42
CA GLU A 110 -9.53 -16.98 -10.74
C GLU A 110 -8.06 -16.89 -10.29
N ILE A 111 -7.17 -16.36 -11.14
CA ILE A 111 -5.75 -16.14 -10.82
C ILE A 111 -5.61 -15.16 -9.65
N ILE A 112 -6.39 -14.07 -9.61
CA ILE A 112 -6.36 -13.12 -8.50
C ILE A 112 -6.82 -13.79 -7.21
N VAL A 113 -7.90 -14.57 -7.25
CA VAL A 113 -8.39 -15.30 -6.05
C VAL A 113 -7.37 -16.34 -5.60
N LEU A 114 -6.79 -17.11 -6.52
CA LEU A 114 -5.79 -18.13 -6.24
C LEU A 114 -4.49 -17.51 -5.71
N ARG A 115 -3.97 -16.44 -6.32
CA ARG A 115 -2.79 -15.72 -5.83
C ARG A 115 -3.04 -15.09 -4.47
N LYS A 116 -4.22 -14.51 -4.25
CA LYS A 116 -4.61 -13.96 -2.95
C LYS A 116 -4.67 -15.03 -1.87
N LYS A 117 -5.23 -16.21 -2.20
CA LYS A 117 -5.26 -17.37 -1.30
C LYS A 117 -3.86 -17.89 -1.00
N GLN A 118 -3.00 -18.01 -2.03
CA GLN A 118 -1.61 -18.44 -1.87
C GLN A 118 -0.80 -17.48 -1.00
N GLN A 119 -0.95 -16.16 -1.20
CA GLN A 119 -0.31 -15.15 -0.34
C GLN A 119 -0.82 -15.21 1.10
N GLN A 120 -2.11 -15.46 1.31
CA GLN A 120 -2.66 -15.63 2.66
C GLN A 120 -2.12 -16.88 3.33
N GLU A 121 -1.99 -17.99 2.60
CA GLU A 121 -1.43 -19.24 3.10
C GLU A 121 0.04 -19.09 3.48
N ILE A 122 0.85 -18.44 2.63
CA ILE A 122 2.25 -18.09 2.92
C ILE A 122 2.37 -17.19 4.15
N ARG A 123 1.45 -16.25 4.35
CA ARG A 123 1.44 -15.40 5.54
C ARG A 123 0.97 -16.13 6.80
N ALA A 124 0.13 -17.15 6.65
CA ALA A 124 -0.42 -17.93 7.75
C ALA A 124 0.57 -18.97 8.28
N VAL A 125 1.51 -19.44 7.47
CA VAL A 125 2.62 -20.25 7.98
C VAL A 125 3.58 -19.38 8.77
N LYS A 126 3.54 -19.54 10.10
CA LYS A 126 4.58 -19.06 11.01
C LYS A 126 5.94 -19.56 10.49
N PRO A 127 6.95 -18.69 10.31
CA PRO A 127 8.27 -19.12 9.87
C PRO A 127 8.86 -20.05 10.94
N THR A 128 8.92 -21.35 10.63
CA THR A 128 9.49 -22.34 11.54
C THR A 128 11.00 -22.34 11.37
N VAL A 129 11.71 -21.98 12.44
CA VAL A 129 13.17 -22.07 12.50
C VAL A 129 13.54 -23.52 12.77
N GLU A 130 13.92 -24.26 11.73
CA GLU A 130 14.57 -25.57 11.92
C GLU A 130 16.04 -25.34 12.27
N LEU A 131 16.38 -25.61 13.53
CA LEU A 131 17.75 -25.56 14.04
C LEU A 131 18.55 -26.70 13.39
N ILE A 132 19.47 -26.36 12.50
CA ILE A 132 20.39 -27.32 11.89
C ILE A 132 21.39 -27.70 13.00
N SER A 133 21.23 -28.88 13.60
CA SER A 133 22.08 -29.35 14.70
C SER A 133 23.56 -29.37 14.29
N ALA A 134 24.38 -28.60 15.01
CA ALA A 134 25.83 -28.80 15.05
C ALA A 134 26.16 -29.98 15.99
N PRO A 135 27.21 -30.78 15.70
CA PRO A 135 27.48 -32.01 16.44
C PRO A 135 27.92 -31.74 17.89
N GLU A 136 27.21 -32.40 18.81
CA GLU A 136 27.58 -32.85 20.16
C GLU A 136 28.80 -32.17 20.81
N SER A 137 28.53 -31.21 21.69
CA SER A 137 29.38 -30.91 22.85
C SER A 137 28.50 -30.79 24.08
N ASP A 138 28.57 -31.85 24.87
CA ASP A 138 28.08 -32.03 26.23
C ASP A 138 28.51 -30.85 27.11
N ASP A 139 27.55 -30.05 27.57
CA ASP A 139 27.69 -29.22 28.77
C ASP A 139 26.29 -28.75 29.21
N GLU A 140 25.83 -29.46 30.23
CA GLU A 140 24.60 -29.29 31.00
C GLU A 140 24.67 -27.99 31.81
N TYR A 141 24.05 -26.92 31.30
CA TYR A 141 23.69 -25.73 32.08
C TYR A 141 22.27 -25.29 31.70
N GLU A 142 21.34 -25.56 32.60
CA GLU A 142 19.99 -25.02 32.63
C GLU A 142 20.03 -23.48 32.74
N GLU A 143 19.31 -22.84 31.82
CA GLU A 143 18.34 -21.79 32.11
C GLU A 143 18.85 -20.49 32.77
N GLU A 144 19.30 -19.55 31.93
CA GLU A 144 18.56 -18.30 31.73
C GLU A 144 19.03 -17.64 30.43
N VAL A 145 18.06 -17.44 29.54
CA VAL A 145 18.16 -16.79 28.25
C VAL A 145 18.61 -15.34 28.46
N SER A 146 19.92 -15.13 28.39
CA SER A 146 20.48 -13.84 28.04
C SER A 146 20.26 -13.63 26.54
N ASP A 147 19.08 -13.12 26.19
CA ASP A 147 18.79 -12.48 24.89
C ASP A 147 19.53 -11.11 24.79
N ALA A 148 20.76 -11.06 25.30
CA ALA A 148 21.58 -9.87 25.52
C ALA A 148 22.30 -9.38 24.26
N ILE A 149 21.68 -9.58 23.09
CA ILE A 149 22.13 -8.97 21.82
C ILE A 149 20.96 -8.23 21.13
N GLY A 150 19.74 -8.23 21.69
CA GLY A 150 18.59 -7.50 21.15
C GLY A 150 18.01 -6.38 22.03
N SER A 151 18.33 -6.34 23.33
CA SER A 151 17.73 -5.40 24.30
C SER A 151 18.49 -4.08 24.50
N SER A 152 19.74 -3.97 24.02
CA SER A 152 20.60 -2.79 24.31
C SER A 152 20.09 -1.49 23.68
N ASP A 153 19.44 -1.56 22.51
CA ASP A 153 19.04 -0.37 21.74
C ASP A 153 17.75 0.28 22.25
N GLU A 154 16.96 -0.44 23.06
CA GLU A 154 15.59 -0.04 23.35
C GLU A 154 15.55 1.04 24.45
N PHE A 155 16.46 0.95 25.42
CA PHE A 155 16.63 1.99 26.44
C PHE A 155 17.19 3.29 25.85
N SER A 156 18.10 3.20 24.87
CA SER A 156 18.62 4.36 24.15
C SER A 156 17.52 5.06 23.35
N GLN A 157 16.64 4.30 22.68
CA GLN A 157 15.43 4.85 22.05
C GLN A 157 14.48 5.47 23.08
N PHE A 158 14.34 4.87 24.26
CA PHE A 158 13.51 5.41 25.34
C PHE A 158 14.06 6.75 25.82
N PHE A 159 15.37 6.84 26.02
CA PHE A 159 16.03 8.08 26.37
C PHE A 159 15.78 9.17 25.32
N ASP A 160 15.86 8.84 24.03
CA ASP A 160 15.57 9.80 22.96
C ASP A 160 14.12 10.27 22.96
N VAL A 161 13.15 9.37 23.20
CA VAL A 161 11.74 9.72 23.33
C VAL A 161 11.52 10.68 24.50
N VAL A 162 12.09 10.37 25.65
CA VAL A 162 12.01 11.19 26.86
C VAL A 162 12.69 12.55 26.64
N ASN A 163 13.87 12.57 26.01
CA ASN A 163 14.59 13.80 25.69
C ASN A 163 13.80 14.73 24.76
N ASN A 164 13.17 14.16 23.72
CA ASN A 164 12.29 14.93 22.84
C ASN A 164 11.05 15.45 23.58
N LEU A 165 10.44 14.63 24.45
CA LEU A 165 9.29 15.04 25.26
C LEU A 165 9.64 16.18 26.21
N LEU A 166 10.76 16.08 26.93
CA LEU A 166 11.26 17.13 27.81
C LEU A 166 11.64 18.39 27.03
N GLY A 167 12.17 18.26 25.81
CA GLY A 167 12.47 19.38 24.92
C GLY A 167 11.23 20.13 24.42
N ASP A 168 10.09 19.44 24.32
CA ASP A 168 8.79 20.00 23.93
C ASP A 168 8.01 20.64 25.12
N MET A 169 8.60 20.63 26.32
CA MET A 169 8.05 21.25 27.52
C MET A 169 8.28 22.77 27.52
N PRO A 170 7.43 23.55 28.20
CA PRO A 170 7.63 24.99 28.32
C PRO A 170 8.93 25.31 29.06
N GLU A 171 9.57 26.43 28.69
CA GLU A 171 10.87 26.84 29.24
C GLU A 171 10.87 26.93 30.77
N ASP A 172 9.76 27.35 31.39
CA ASP A 172 9.61 27.41 32.85
C ASP A 172 9.79 26.03 33.51
N PHE A 173 9.27 24.98 32.86
CA PHE A 173 9.43 23.61 33.34
C PHE A 173 10.85 23.11 33.10
N ILE A 174 11.40 23.34 31.91
CA ILE A 174 12.78 22.92 31.58
C ILE A 174 13.78 23.58 32.54
N GLN A 175 13.58 24.86 32.89
CA GLN A 175 14.43 25.56 33.85
C GLN A 175 14.29 25.01 35.27
N ARG A 176 13.08 24.59 35.68
CA ARG A 176 12.85 23.92 36.97
C ARG A 176 13.52 22.55 37.00
N PHE A 177 13.44 21.79 35.91
CA PHE A 177 14.09 20.49 35.76
C PHE A 177 15.62 20.63 35.77
N LEU A 178 16.19 21.57 34.99
CA LEU A 178 17.63 21.86 35.00
C LEU A 178 18.16 22.28 36.38
N ALA A 179 17.32 22.93 37.19
CA ALA A 179 17.66 23.31 38.55
C ALA A 179 17.48 22.17 39.58
N SER A 180 16.84 21.06 39.18
CA SER A 180 16.57 19.93 40.06
C SER A 180 17.72 18.92 40.06
N ASP A 181 17.75 18.08 41.10
CA ASP A 181 18.73 16.99 41.19
C ASP A 181 18.47 15.88 40.15
N SER A 182 17.26 15.83 39.56
CA SER A 182 16.87 14.93 38.47
C SER A 182 17.73 15.15 37.22
N PHE A 183 18.12 16.40 36.95
CA PHE A 183 18.94 16.71 35.78
C PHE A 183 20.33 16.06 35.84
N LYS A 184 20.91 15.87 37.03
CA LYS A 184 22.23 15.23 37.16
C LYS A 184 22.20 13.76 36.74
N LEU A 185 21.14 13.05 37.10
CA LEU A 185 20.92 11.67 36.67
C LEU A 185 20.63 11.62 35.17
N PHE A 186 19.84 12.59 34.67
CA PHE A 186 19.57 12.73 33.24
C PHE A 186 20.83 12.97 32.41
N GLU A 187 21.74 13.83 32.87
CA GLU A 187 23.02 14.11 32.22
C GLU A 187 23.93 12.87 32.26
N SER A 188 24.00 12.15 33.37
CA SER A 188 24.85 10.96 33.49
C SER A 188 24.37 9.82 32.58
N VAL A 189 23.07 9.58 32.53
CA VAL A 189 22.46 8.56 31.67
C VAL A 189 22.55 8.98 30.21
N GLY A 190 22.30 10.26 29.90
CA GLY A 190 22.38 10.79 28.54
C GLY A 190 23.78 10.81 27.94
N ALA A 191 24.83 10.79 28.76
CA ALA A 191 26.20 10.69 28.27
C ALA A 191 26.49 9.34 27.60
N ASN A 192 25.92 8.24 28.14
CA ASN A 192 26.01 6.89 27.56
C ASN A 192 24.81 6.03 28.03
N PRO A 193 23.66 6.09 27.33
CA PRO A 193 22.46 5.36 27.73
C PRO A 193 22.65 3.83 27.70
N ASP A 194 23.44 3.33 26.75
CA ASP A 194 23.80 1.91 26.66
C ASP A 194 24.67 1.41 27.82
N ALA A 195 25.46 2.29 28.44
CA ALA A 195 26.38 1.94 29.52
C ALA A 195 25.75 1.98 30.91
N ALA A 196 24.51 2.47 31.03
CA ALA A 196 23.77 2.49 32.29
C ALA A 196 23.36 1.07 32.69
N ASP A 197 23.60 0.71 33.95
CA ASP A 197 23.14 -0.54 34.57
C ASP A 197 21.61 -0.55 34.82
N GLU A 198 21.06 -1.74 35.02
CA GLU A 198 19.62 -1.98 35.24
C GLU A 198 19.07 -1.14 36.41
N ASP A 199 19.81 -1.04 37.52
CA ASP A 199 19.41 -0.26 38.70
C ASP A 199 19.34 1.24 38.36
N THR A 200 20.36 1.78 37.69
CA THR A 200 20.38 3.18 37.23
C THR A 200 19.25 3.46 36.23
N ARG A 201 18.94 2.51 35.34
CA ARG A 201 17.82 2.62 34.39
C ARG A 201 16.47 2.66 35.12
N ALA A 202 16.30 1.86 36.18
CA ALA A 202 15.10 1.86 37.01
C ALA A 202 14.92 3.16 37.79
N GLU A 203 16.00 3.68 38.38
CA GLU A 203 16.00 4.98 39.05
C GLU A 203 15.67 6.11 38.06
N PHE A 204 16.25 6.07 36.86
CA PHE A 204 15.96 7.03 35.79
C PHE A 204 14.50 6.97 35.36
N PHE A 205 13.95 5.77 35.14
CA PHE A 205 12.53 5.61 34.78
C PHE A 205 11.62 6.17 35.87
N SER A 206 11.90 5.87 37.14
CA SER A 206 11.12 6.37 38.28
C SER A 206 11.16 7.90 38.38
N MET A 207 12.34 8.49 38.16
CA MET A 207 12.53 9.94 38.11
C MET A 207 11.71 10.57 36.98
N ILE A 208 11.80 10.03 35.77
CA ILE A 208 11.04 10.53 34.62
C ILE A 208 9.54 10.36 34.85
N ASN A 209 9.08 9.22 35.36
CA ASN A 209 7.67 8.98 35.64
C ASN A 209 7.10 10.00 36.65
N ALA A 210 7.87 10.35 37.69
CA ALA A 210 7.49 11.39 38.64
C ALA A 210 7.37 12.76 37.96
N GLU A 211 8.36 13.13 37.13
CA GLU A 211 8.38 14.41 36.44
C GLU A 211 7.26 14.50 35.38
N LEU A 212 6.99 13.40 34.65
CA LEU A 212 5.88 13.29 33.70
C LEU A 212 4.51 13.34 34.39
N GLY A 213 4.43 12.87 35.63
CA GLY A 213 3.23 12.98 36.47
C GLY A 213 2.93 14.39 36.96
N GLU A 214 3.93 15.29 37.01
CA GLU A 214 3.72 16.71 37.33
C GLU A 214 3.24 17.53 36.12
N LEU A 215 3.16 16.92 34.92
CA LEU A 215 2.77 17.62 33.72
C LEU A 215 1.26 17.84 33.63
N PRO A 216 0.82 18.92 32.97
CA PRO A 216 -0.59 19.14 32.69
C PRO A 216 -1.15 18.04 31.77
N GLU A 217 -2.40 17.64 31.99
CA GLU A 217 -3.06 16.52 31.32
C GLU A 217 -3.05 16.65 29.79
N ASP A 218 -3.11 17.87 29.25
CA ASP A 218 -3.01 18.14 27.81
C ASP A 218 -1.68 17.69 27.19
N LYS A 219 -0.57 17.84 27.92
CA LYS A 219 0.75 17.36 27.47
C LYS A 219 0.90 15.86 27.63
N ILE A 220 0.38 15.31 28.72
CA ILE A 220 0.35 13.86 28.95
C ILE A 220 -0.47 13.16 27.85
N ASN A 221 -1.67 13.66 27.53
CA ASN A 221 -2.51 13.09 26.48
C ASN A 221 -1.82 13.13 25.11
N LYS A 222 -1.15 14.25 24.78
CA LYS A 222 -0.36 14.35 23.55
C LYS A 222 0.78 13.32 23.52
N PHE A 223 1.42 13.07 24.65
CA PHE A 223 2.45 12.05 24.75
C PHE A 223 1.89 10.63 24.63
N VAL A 224 0.77 10.32 25.30
CA VAL A 224 0.08 9.02 25.24
C VAL A 224 -0.39 8.68 23.83
N GLU A 225 -0.78 9.68 23.05
CA GLU A 225 -1.12 9.52 21.63
C GLU A 225 0.11 9.38 20.72
N SER A 226 1.32 9.62 21.25
CA SER A 226 2.55 9.54 20.48
C SER A 226 3.09 8.10 20.41
N PRO A 227 3.81 7.74 19.33
CA PRO A 227 4.46 6.43 19.22
C PRO A 227 5.47 6.14 20.34
N GLY A 228 6.00 7.19 21.01
CA GLY A 228 6.93 7.05 22.11
C GLY A 228 6.30 6.51 23.40
N PHE A 229 4.98 6.55 23.52
CA PHE A 229 4.29 6.03 24.70
C PHE A 229 4.32 4.51 24.81
N GLU A 230 4.33 3.80 23.68
CA GLU A 230 4.47 2.33 23.67
C GLU A 230 5.81 1.92 24.30
N LEU A 231 6.87 2.64 23.94
CA LEU A 231 8.20 2.43 24.47
C LEU A 231 8.28 2.78 25.96
N PHE A 232 7.66 3.89 26.37
CA PHE A 232 7.54 4.24 27.79
C PHE A 232 6.80 3.17 28.59
N THR A 233 5.71 2.63 28.06
CA THR A 233 4.91 1.58 28.71
C THR A 233 5.73 0.31 28.89
N LYS A 234 6.45 -0.12 27.84
CA LYS A 234 7.32 -1.29 27.89
C LYS A 234 8.45 -1.13 28.90
N MET A 235 9.08 0.05 28.94
CA MET A 235 10.09 0.37 29.95
C MET A 235 9.49 0.41 31.36
N GLY A 236 8.26 0.86 31.53
CA GLY A 236 7.56 0.83 32.82
C GLY A 236 7.21 -0.57 33.30
N GLU A 237 6.95 -1.52 32.41
CA GLU A 237 6.77 -2.93 32.77
C GLU A 237 8.08 -3.58 33.24
N LEU A 238 9.21 -3.15 32.66
CA LEU A 238 10.55 -3.64 33.02
C LEU A 238 11.08 -2.99 34.31
N TYR A 239 10.84 -1.68 34.48
CA TYR A 239 11.52 -0.84 35.48
C TYR A 239 10.60 -0.21 36.53
N GLY A 240 9.28 -0.33 36.40
CA GLY A 240 8.29 0.33 37.26
C GLY A 240 7.88 -0.45 38.52
N GLY A 241 8.58 -1.53 38.85
CA GLY A 241 8.29 -2.45 39.97
C GLY A 241 8.91 -2.03 41.30
#